data_AF-A0A1I1CAW4-F1
#
_entry.id   AF-A0A1I1CAW4-F1
#
_cell.length_a   1.000
_cell.length_b   1.000
_cell.length_c   1.000
_cell.angle_alpha   90.00
_cell.angle_beta   90.00
_cell.angle_gamma   90.00
#
_symmetry.space_group_name_H-M   'P 1'
#
loop_
_entity.id
_entity.type
_entity.pdbx_description
1 polymer ?
#
loop_
_entity_poly.entity_id
_entity_poly.type
_entity_poly.pdbx_seq_one_letter_code
_entity_poly.pdbx_strand_id
1 'polypeptide(L)' 'MGHTSNPQLARADDSLASRRLAKGYSLEDLAIATGLTTHEIVSAENGGGPANYVQRIESVLR' A
#
# COMPACT_ATOMS: atom_id res chain seq x y z
N MET A 1 -13.77 -19.82 -23.42
CA MET A 1 -13.44 -19.64 -21.99
C MET A 1 -12.93 -18.23 -21.84
N GLY A 2 -13.67 -17.36 -21.14
CA GLY A 2 -13.41 -15.92 -21.13
C GLY A 2 -12.08 -15.59 -20.46
N HIS A 3 -11.13 -15.08 -21.25
CA HIS A 3 -9.93 -14.44 -20.74
C HIS A 3 -10.33 -13.11 -20.12
N THR A 4 -10.53 -13.07 -18.81
CA THR A 4 -10.59 -11.82 -18.06
C THR A 4 -9.17 -11.27 -17.96
N SER A 5 -8.68 -10.69 -19.06
CA SER A 5 -7.54 -9.79 -19.02
C SER A 5 -8.01 -8.52 -18.31
N ASN A 6 -7.87 -8.51 -16.98
CA ASN A 6 -8.07 -7.32 -16.17
C ASN A 6 -6.88 -6.37 -16.45
N PRO A 7 -7.04 -5.24 -17.16
CA PRO A 7 -5.92 -4.37 -17.49
C PRO A 7 -5.58 -3.38 -16.36
N GLN A 8 -6.08 -3.60 -15.13
CA GLN A 8 -5.88 -2.71 -13.97
C GLN A 8 -4.49 -2.85 -13.31
N LEU A 9 -3.58 -3.68 -13.83
CA LEU A 9 -2.24 -3.89 -13.24
C LEU A 9 -1.17 -2.90 -13.74
N ALA A 10 -1.44 -2.05 -14.73
CA ALA A 10 -0.39 -1.33 -15.47
C ALA A 10 -0.32 0.20 -15.22
N ARG A 11 -0.88 0.71 -14.11
CA ARG A 11 -0.74 2.13 -13.71
C ARG A 11 -0.37 2.32 -12.22
N ALA A 12 0.05 1.25 -11.56
CA ALA A 12 0.22 1.20 -10.10
C ALA A 12 1.69 1.04 -9.67
N ASP A 13 2.66 1.34 -10.55
CA ASP A 13 4.08 1.08 -10.31
C ASP A 13 4.71 1.90 -9.16
N ASP A 14 4.04 2.92 -8.62
CA ASP A 14 4.57 3.74 -7.50
C ASP A 14 3.61 3.88 -6.29
N SER A 15 2.47 3.17 -6.27
CA SER A 15 1.56 3.26 -5.12
C SER A 15 2.11 2.45 -3.94
N LEU A 16 1.98 3.01 -2.72
CA LEU A 16 2.30 2.31 -1.47
C LEU A 16 1.61 0.94 -1.37
N ALA A 17 0.39 0.82 -1.89
CA ALA A 17 -0.36 -0.43 -1.89
C ALA A 17 0.33 -1.51 -2.74
N SER A 18 0.82 -1.15 -3.92
CA SER A 18 1.58 -2.07 -4.79
C SER A 18 2.87 -2.51 -4.13
N ARG A 19 3.60 -1.58 -3.51
CA ARG A 19 4.84 -1.88 -2.77
C ARG A 19 4.59 -2.81 -1.59
N ARG A 20 3.50 -2.58 -0.85
CA ARG A 20 3.08 -3.44 0.26
C ARG A 20 2.78 -4.86 -0.23
N LEU A 21 1.96 -4.99 -1.27
CA LEU A 21 1.60 -6.28 -1.85
C LEU A 21 2.81 -7.02 -2.44
N ALA A 22 3.74 -6.31 -3.08
CA ALA A 22 4.95 -6.89 -3.65
C ALA A 22 5.88 -7.48 -2.56
N LYS A 23 5.93 -6.86 -1.38
CA LYS A 23 6.67 -7.38 -0.21
C LYS A 23 5.90 -8.47 0.56
N GLY A 24 4.65 -8.74 0.21
CA GLY A 24 3.79 -9.70 0.91
C GLY A 24 3.25 -9.19 2.25
N TYR A 25 3.26 -7.88 2.48
CA TYR A 25 2.73 -7.30 3.72
C TYR A 25 1.20 -7.26 3.69
N SER A 26 0.57 -7.82 4.73
CA SER A 26 -0.83 -7.55 5.04
C SER A 26 -0.98 -6.13 5.58
N LEU A 27 -2.20 -5.57 5.53
CA LEU A 27 -2.47 -4.26 6.17
C LEU A 27 -2.18 -4.31 7.68
N GLU A 28 -2.47 -5.44 8.32
CA GLU A 28 -2.21 -5.66 9.75
C GLU A 28 -0.71 -5.75 10.06
N ASP A 29 0.06 -6.50 9.26
CA ASP A 29 1.52 -6.56 9.40
C ASP A 29 2.15 -5.18 9.20
N LEU A 30 1.69 -4.43 8.20
CA LEU A 30 2.20 -3.07 7.98
C LEU A 30 1.77 -2.12 9.11
N ALA A 31 0.57 -2.28 9.67
CA ALA A 31 0.11 -1.54 10.84
C ALA A 31 1.02 -1.75 12.04
N ILE A 32 1.40 -2.99 12.31
CA ILE A 32 2.35 -3.35 13.37
C ILE A 32 3.73 -2.73 13.10
N ALA A 33 4.24 -2.86 11.87
CA ALA A 33 5.58 -2.39 11.51
C ALA A 33 5.71 -0.86 11.51
N THR A 34 4.66 -0.14 11.11
CA THR A 34 4.65 1.33 11.04
C THR A 34 4.14 1.99 12.31
N GLY A 35 3.48 1.23 13.19
CA GLY A 35 2.73 1.75 14.33
C GLY A 35 1.52 2.60 13.92
N LEU A 36 1.00 2.39 12.71
CA LEU A 36 -0.20 3.04 12.20
C LEU A 36 -1.38 2.06 12.26
N THR A 37 -2.60 2.58 12.23
CA THR A 37 -3.80 1.75 12.03
C THR A 37 -3.97 1.38 10.56
N THR A 38 -4.72 0.30 10.30
CA THR A 38 -5.07 -0.11 8.94
C THR A 38 -5.83 1.00 8.20
N HIS A 39 -6.63 1.80 8.89
CA HIS A 39 -7.33 2.95 8.31
C HIS A 39 -6.38 4.06 7.89
N GLU A 40 -5.37 4.38 8.71
CA GLU A 40 -4.33 5.37 8.37
C GLU A 40 -3.48 4.91 7.18
N ILE A 41 -3.15 3.63 7.11
CA ILE A 41 -2.46 3.02 5.98
C ILE A 41 -3.29 3.14 4.71
N VAL A 42 -4.57 2.74 4.75
CA VAL A 42 -5.47 2.85 3.59
C VAL A 42 -5.61 4.32 3.17
N SER A 43 -5.71 5.25 4.11
CA SER A 43 -5.74 6.68 3.80
C SER A 43 -4.48 7.10 3.04
N ALA A 44 -3.30 6.72 3.54
CA ALA A 44 -2.02 7.00 2.89
C ALA A 44 -1.86 6.33 1.51
N GLU A 45 -2.32 5.08 1.38
CA GLU A 45 -2.32 4.34 0.10
C GLU A 45 -3.22 5.00 -0.97
N ASN A 46 -4.33 5.62 -0.54
CA ASN A 46 -5.23 6.37 -1.41
C ASN A 46 -4.77 7.82 -1.67
N GLY A 47 -3.58 8.21 -1.20
CA GLY A 47 -3.05 9.57 -1.33
C GLY A 47 -3.70 10.59 -0.38
N GLY A 48 -4.40 10.11 0.65
CA GLY A 48 -4.97 10.90 1.73
C GLY A 48 -4.12 10.84 3.01
N GLY A 49 -4.52 11.62 4.01
CA GLY A 49 -3.84 11.66 5.29
C GLY A 49 -2.54 12.48 5.29
N PRO A 50 -1.91 12.61 6.47
CA PRO A 50 -0.73 13.43 6.64
C PRO A 50 0.53 12.76 6.05
N ALA A 51 1.44 13.58 5.52
CA ALA A 51 2.63 13.12 4.79
C ALA A 51 3.57 12.21 5.61
N ASN A 52 3.52 12.30 6.94
CA ASN A 52 4.29 11.43 7.83
C ASN A 52 3.82 9.96 7.78
N TYR A 53 2.57 9.68 7.38
CA TYR A 53 2.08 8.30 7.24
C TYR A 53 2.71 7.63 6.02
N VAL A 54 2.71 8.34 4.88
CA VAL A 54 3.38 7.93 3.65
C VAL A 54 4.86 7.66 3.95
N GLN A 55 5.57 8.60 4.56
CA GLN A 55 6.98 8.47 4.91
C GLN A 55 7.28 7.24 5.79
N ARG A 56 6.43 6.95 6.78
CA ARG A 56 6.59 5.74 7.62
C ARG A 56 6.41 4.46 6.83
N ILE A 57 5.36 4.40 6.01
CA ILE A 57 5.08 3.24 5.16
C ILE A 57 6.22 3.04 4.17
N GLU A 58 6.70 4.10 3.52
CA GLU A 58 7.83 4.05 2.59
C GLU A 58 9.11 3.55 3.25
N SER A 59 9.37 3.95 4.49
CA SER A 59 10.55 3.54 5.26
C SER A 59 10.53 2.03 5.57
N VAL A 60 9.36 1.50 5.93
CA VAL A 60 9.17 0.04 6.16
C VAL A 60 9.23 -0.74 4.86
N LEU A 61 8.69 -0.18 3.77
CA LEU A 61 8.66 -0.82 2.45
C LEU A 61 9.94 -0.57 1.63
N ARG A 62 10.96 0.08 2.19
CA ARG A 62 12.25 0.31 1.54
C ARG A 62 13.03 -1.01 1.33
#